data_AF-A0A5C8FBJ5-F1
#
_entry.id   AF-A0A5C8FBJ5-F1
#
_cell.length_a   1.000
_cell.length_b   1.000
_cell.length_c   1.000
_cell.angle_alpha   90.00
_cell.angle_beta   90.00
_cell.angle_gamma   90.00
#
_symmetry.space_group_name_H-M   'P 1'
#
loop_
_entity.id
_entity.type
_entity.pdbx_description
1 polymer ?
#
loop_
_entity_poly.entity_id
_entity_poly.type
_entity_poly.pdbx_seq_one_letter_code
_entity_poly.pdbx_strand_id
1 'polypeptide(L)'
;MNKLLIISLLFVFIISCEKNIVYESKQYTANMTNNVYTNDIDVRSRKFDAIGLIKKSSFTMYPDIKIEDLISSFNTVEWEDFIAEDDYMRYVDIIGTIDTNKYIFQFKILDHYNWELYAFEMNNKAYTTDRASYRLYSLYTNHIVETNTATN
;
A
#
# COMPACT_ATOMS: atom_id res chain seq x y z
N MET A 1 -15.55 -66.42 -10.53
CA MET A 1 -16.02 -65.12 -11.07
C MET A 1 -16.74 -64.36 -9.96
N ASN A 2 -16.10 -63.37 -9.33
CA ASN A 2 -16.70 -62.06 -9.10
C ASN A 2 -15.67 -61.08 -8.56
N LYS A 3 -15.82 -59.84 -9.04
CA LYS A 3 -14.86 -58.74 -9.08
C LYS A 3 -14.52 -58.20 -7.69
N LEU A 4 -13.24 -58.14 -7.34
CA LEU A 4 -12.74 -57.24 -6.30
C LEU A 4 -12.64 -55.84 -6.91
N LEU A 5 -13.56 -54.96 -6.51
CA LEU A 5 -13.50 -53.53 -6.80
C LEU A 5 -12.36 -52.92 -5.98
N ILE A 6 -11.25 -52.62 -6.64
CA ILE A 6 -10.20 -51.76 -6.11
C ILE A 6 -10.76 -50.33 -6.12
N ILE A 7 -11.20 -49.85 -4.96
CA ILE A 7 -11.52 -48.43 -4.77
C ILE A 7 -10.19 -47.69 -4.75
N SER A 8 -9.82 -47.12 -5.89
CA SER A 8 -8.75 -46.13 -6.00
C SER A 8 -9.20 -44.89 -5.24
N LEU A 9 -8.68 -44.72 -4.02
CA LEU A 9 -8.79 -43.48 -3.28
C LEU A 9 -7.88 -42.46 -3.98
N LEU A 10 -8.41 -41.78 -4.99
CA LEU A 10 -7.84 -40.54 -5.50
C LEU A 10 -7.91 -39.53 -4.35
N PHE A 11 -6.84 -39.45 -3.57
CA PHE A 11 -6.55 -38.26 -2.77
C PHE A 11 -6.38 -37.11 -3.76
N VAL A 12 -7.47 -36.36 -3.96
CA VAL A 12 -7.41 -35.03 -4.53
C VAL A 12 -6.56 -34.21 -3.56
N PHE A 13 -5.27 -34.12 -3.86
CA PHE A 13 -4.44 -33.04 -3.36
C PHE A 13 -5.08 -31.76 -3.89
N ILE A 14 -5.97 -31.18 -3.08
CA ILE A 14 -6.27 -29.76 -3.17
C ILE A 14 -4.93 -29.13 -2.82
N ILE A 15 -4.13 -28.86 -3.85
CA ILE A 15 -3.04 -27.91 -3.76
C ILE A 15 -3.76 -26.61 -3.40
N SER A 16 -3.84 -26.33 -2.09
CA SER A 16 -4.10 -24.99 -1.63
C SER A 16 -3.01 -24.17 -2.29
N CYS A 17 -3.37 -23.45 -3.36
CA CYS A 17 -2.63 -22.27 -3.74
C CYS A 17 -2.78 -21.31 -2.57
N GLU A 18 -2.02 -21.53 -1.49
CA GLU A 18 -1.56 -20.42 -0.69
C GLU A 18 -0.82 -19.54 -1.70
N LYS A 19 -1.51 -18.49 -2.15
CA LYS A 19 -0.88 -17.37 -2.84
C LYS A 19 0.28 -17.01 -1.94
N ASN A 20 1.50 -17.37 -2.32
CA ASN A 20 2.69 -16.86 -1.64
C ASN A 20 2.55 -15.36 -1.71
N ILE A 21 2.24 -14.74 -0.57
CA ILE A 21 2.16 -13.29 -0.47
C ILE A 21 3.59 -12.83 -0.67
N VAL A 22 3.89 -12.40 -1.90
CA VAL A 22 5.16 -11.76 -2.22
C VAL A 22 5.06 -10.37 -1.61
N TYR A 23 5.72 -10.20 -0.47
CA TYR A 23 5.82 -8.91 0.17
C TYR A 23 6.81 -8.05 -0.65
N GLU A 24 6.37 -6.89 -1.10
CA GLU A 24 7.11 -6.10 -2.08
C GLU A 24 8.21 -5.27 -1.44
N SER A 25 9.45 -5.57 -1.84
CA SER A 25 10.64 -4.82 -1.46
C SER A 25 10.95 -3.73 -2.50
N LYS A 26 10.31 -2.58 -2.31
CA LYS A 26 10.71 -1.26 -2.82
C LYS A 26 10.46 -0.96 -4.31
N GLN A 27 10.04 0.30 -4.50
CA GLN A 27 9.75 1.02 -5.75
C GLN A 27 8.32 0.84 -6.27
N TYR A 28 7.60 1.96 -6.26
CA TYR A 28 6.25 2.08 -6.75
C TYR A 28 6.22 3.22 -7.77
N THR A 29 5.72 2.91 -8.98
CA THR A 29 5.56 3.89 -10.04
C THR A 29 4.17 4.52 -9.90
N ALA A 30 4.10 5.84 -9.99
CA ALA A 30 2.83 6.55 -10.05
C ALA A 30 2.02 6.10 -11.27
N ASN A 31 0.68 6.09 -11.13
CA ASN A 31 -0.26 5.87 -12.24
C ASN A 31 -0.31 7.09 -13.19
N MET A 32 0.84 7.58 -13.63
CA MET A 32 0.96 8.67 -14.58
C MET A 32 1.48 8.13 -15.91
N THR A 33 0.85 8.55 -17.01
CA THR A 33 1.33 8.22 -18.36
C THR A 33 2.72 8.82 -18.52
N ASN A 34 3.74 7.96 -18.68
CA ASN A 34 5.14 8.39 -18.90
C ASN A 34 5.20 9.38 -20.06
N ASN A 35 5.25 10.67 -19.76
CA ASN A 35 5.52 11.68 -20.77
C ASN A 35 7.04 11.85 -20.82
N VAL A 36 7.64 11.53 -21.97
CA VAL A 36 9.08 11.33 -22.17
C VAL A 36 9.90 12.65 -22.07
N TYR A 37 9.29 13.74 -21.62
CA TYR A 37 9.85 15.10 -21.58
C TYR A 37 9.98 15.68 -20.16
N THR A 38 10.34 14.88 -19.14
CA THR A 38 10.25 15.32 -17.73
C THR A 38 11.57 15.29 -16.95
N ASN A 39 12.71 15.27 -17.64
CA ASN A 39 14.04 15.28 -17.00
C ASN A 39 14.36 16.55 -16.16
N ASP A 40 13.53 17.59 -16.21
CA ASP A 40 13.76 18.88 -15.52
C ASP A 40 12.88 19.10 -14.28
N ILE A 41 12.12 18.11 -13.82
CA ILE A 41 11.29 18.28 -12.61
C ILE A 41 12.16 18.09 -11.37
N ASP A 42 12.50 19.22 -10.72
CA ASP A 42 13.10 19.22 -9.40
C ASP A 42 12.07 18.85 -8.33
N VAL A 43 12.11 17.60 -7.85
CA VAL A 43 11.23 17.10 -6.78
C VAL A 43 11.48 17.75 -5.43
N ARG A 44 12.62 18.43 -5.24
CA ARG A 44 12.93 19.18 -4.02
C ARG A 44 12.39 20.60 -4.06
N SER A 45 11.87 21.04 -5.21
CA SER A 45 11.23 22.33 -5.35
C SER A 45 9.95 22.40 -4.51
N ARG A 46 9.73 23.51 -3.81
CA ARG A 46 8.45 23.81 -3.13
C ARG A 46 7.24 23.83 -4.06
N LYS A 47 7.46 23.88 -5.38
CA LYS A 47 6.39 23.82 -6.39
C LYS A 47 5.99 22.39 -6.78
N PHE A 48 6.80 21.40 -6.45
CA PHE A 48 6.49 20.01 -6.73
C PHE A 48 5.41 19.51 -5.75
N ASP A 49 4.34 18.94 -6.30
CA ASP A 49 3.17 18.44 -5.56
C ASP A 49 3.40 16.98 -5.14
N ALA A 50 4.20 16.78 -4.08
CA ALA A 50 4.53 15.45 -3.59
C ALA A 50 3.31 14.72 -2.99
N ILE A 51 2.46 15.45 -2.27
CA ILE A 51 1.21 14.89 -1.72
C ILE A 51 0.30 14.42 -2.87
N GLY A 52 0.13 15.24 -3.92
CA GLY A 52 -0.68 14.86 -5.07
C GLY A 52 -0.12 13.67 -5.85
N LEU A 53 1.21 13.54 -5.93
CA LEU A 53 1.88 12.35 -6.46
C LEU A 53 1.47 11.10 -5.67
N ILE A 54 1.60 11.12 -4.33
CA ILE A 54 1.28 9.96 -3.49
C ILE A 54 -0.21 9.64 -3.54
N LYS A 55 -1.11 10.63 -3.41
CA LYS A 55 -2.57 10.43 -3.48
C LYS A 55 -3.02 9.65 -4.72
N LYS A 56 -2.45 9.98 -5.89
CA LYS A 56 -2.81 9.40 -7.18
C LYS A 56 -2.08 8.08 -7.49
N SER A 57 -1.15 7.68 -6.63
CA SER A 57 -0.36 6.46 -6.82
C SER A 57 -1.06 5.24 -6.23
N SER A 58 -0.58 4.05 -6.61
CA SER A 58 -1.06 2.76 -6.10
C SER A 58 0.14 1.92 -5.67
N PHE A 59 -0.06 1.01 -4.70
CA PHE A 59 0.94 -0.03 -4.43
C PHE A 59 0.95 -1.06 -5.57
N THR A 60 2.10 -1.65 -5.86
CA THR A 60 2.24 -2.64 -6.96
C THR A 60 1.39 -3.88 -6.70
N MET A 61 1.26 -4.28 -5.43
CA MET A 61 0.34 -5.36 -4.99
C MET A 61 -1.15 -5.04 -5.22
N TYR A 62 -1.52 -3.76 -5.27
CA TYR A 62 -2.89 -3.27 -5.42
C TYR A 62 -2.97 -2.15 -6.47
N PRO A 63 -2.66 -2.45 -7.75
CA PRO A 63 -2.41 -1.42 -8.77
C PRO A 63 -3.65 -0.60 -9.12
N ASP A 64 -4.84 -1.18 -8.94
CA ASP A 64 -6.13 -0.59 -9.29
C ASP A 64 -6.73 0.27 -8.17
N ILE A 65 -6.07 0.39 -7.01
CA ILE A 65 -6.57 1.13 -5.85
C ILE A 65 -5.55 2.19 -5.47
N LYS A 66 -5.98 3.44 -5.53
CA LYS A 66 -5.11 4.56 -5.18
C LYS A 66 -4.91 4.64 -3.68
N ILE A 67 -3.79 5.24 -3.26
CA ILE A 67 -3.50 5.51 -1.85
C ILE A 67 -4.58 6.40 -1.22
N GLU A 68 -5.09 7.39 -1.95
CA GLU A 68 -6.20 8.23 -1.45
C GLU A 68 -7.47 7.43 -1.12
N ASP A 69 -7.74 6.37 -1.88
CA ASP A 69 -8.88 5.48 -1.66
C ASP A 69 -8.59 4.50 -0.51
N LEU A 70 -7.35 3.98 -0.41
CA LEU A 70 -6.95 3.04 0.66
C LEU A 70 -7.08 3.63 2.06
N ILE A 71 -6.87 4.94 2.20
CA ILE A 71 -6.95 5.62 3.51
C ILE A 71 -8.34 6.19 3.80
N SER A 72 -9.34 5.96 2.93
CA SER A 72 -10.69 6.50 3.11
C SER A 72 -11.40 5.94 4.35
N SER A 73 -10.91 4.82 4.90
CA SER A 73 -11.43 4.20 6.12
C SER A 73 -10.92 4.84 7.42
N PHE A 74 -9.99 5.79 7.32
CA PHE A 74 -9.38 6.42 8.48
C PHE A 74 -10.33 7.48 9.06
N ASN A 75 -10.46 7.54 10.38
CA ASN A 75 -11.27 8.55 11.07
C ASN A 75 -10.67 9.95 10.90
N THR A 76 -9.34 10.04 10.92
CA THR A 76 -8.60 11.27 10.64
C THR A 76 -7.41 10.98 9.73
N VAL A 77 -7.10 11.93 8.86
CA VAL A 77 -5.96 11.87 7.94
C VAL A 77 -5.29 13.24 7.90
N GLU A 78 -4.01 13.28 8.25
CA GLU A 78 -3.11 14.41 8.11
C GLU A 78 -2.00 14.03 7.13
N TRP A 79 -1.61 14.99 6.30
CA TRP A 79 -0.56 14.84 5.31
C TRP A 79 0.56 15.81 5.64
N GLU A 80 1.78 15.31 5.76
CA GLU A 80 2.97 16.13 5.96
C GLU A 80 3.91 15.95 4.77
N ASP A 81 4.50 17.04 4.31
CA ASP A 81 5.42 17.08 3.18
C ASP A 81 6.66 17.87 3.60
N PHE A 82 7.82 17.22 3.59
CA PHE A 82 9.05 17.80 4.10
C PHE A 82 10.28 17.27 3.37
N ILE A 83 11.39 17.99 3.53
CA ILE A 83 12.71 17.55 3.12
C ILE A 83 13.48 17.22 4.39
N ALA A 84 13.94 15.98 4.52
CA ALA A 84 14.68 15.57 5.71
C ALA A 84 16.07 16.20 5.72
N GLU A 85 16.53 16.63 6.90
CA GLU A 85 17.81 17.32 7.06
C GLU A 85 19.02 16.39 6.95
N ASP A 86 18.82 15.09 7.21
CA ASP A 86 19.86 14.07 7.27
C ASP A 86 20.29 13.58 5.88
N ASP A 87 19.34 13.31 4.99
CA ASP A 87 19.61 12.79 3.65
C ASP A 87 19.19 13.72 2.50
N TYR A 88 18.59 14.88 2.82
CA TYR A 88 18.10 15.86 1.84
C TYR A 88 17.10 15.28 0.84
N MET A 89 16.41 14.20 1.19
CA MET A 89 15.35 13.60 0.39
C MET A 89 14.01 14.17 0.82
N ARG A 90 13.06 14.18 -0.14
CA ARG A 90 11.70 14.61 0.13
C ARG A 90 10.86 13.43 0.57
N TYR A 91 10.08 13.65 1.61
CA TYR A 91 9.19 12.67 2.21
C TYR A 91 7.78 13.22 2.28
N VAL A 92 6.83 12.29 2.18
CA VAL A 92 5.42 12.54 2.47
C VAL A 92 4.99 11.56 3.54
N ASP A 93 4.45 12.06 4.63
CA ASP A 93 3.85 11.23 5.67
C ASP A 93 2.33 11.28 5.56
N ILE A 94 1.71 10.11 5.67
CA ILE A 94 0.29 9.96 5.97
C ILE A 94 0.19 9.60 7.44
N ILE A 95 -0.37 10.50 8.23
CA ILE A 95 -0.65 10.27 9.65
C ILE A 95 -2.15 10.12 9.78
N GLY A 96 -2.62 9.01 10.33
CA GLY A 96 -4.05 8.89 10.53
C GLY A 96 -4.45 7.86 11.56
N THR A 97 -5.74 7.86 11.86
CA THR A 97 -6.30 7.08 12.96
C THR A 97 -7.42 6.17 12.48
N ILE A 98 -7.44 4.95 13.01
CA ILE A 98 -8.61 4.05 12.96
C ILE A 98 -8.85 3.60 14.39
N ASP A 99 -10.04 3.88 14.90
CA ASP A 99 -10.41 3.70 16.30
C ASP A 99 -9.43 4.41 17.24
N THR A 100 -8.68 3.63 18.03
CA THR A 100 -7.66 4.12 18.97
C THR A 100 -6.25 3.96 18.44
N ASN A 101 -6.08 3.41 17.23
CA ASN A 101 -4.77 3.15 16.65
C ASN A 101 -4.32 4.32 15.77
N LYS A 102 -3.10 4.81 16.02
CA LYS A 102 -2.41 5.77 15.16
C LYS A 102 -1.52 5.02 14.17
N TYR A 103 -1.57 5.40 12.92
CA TYR A 103 -0.74 4.88 11.84
C TYR A 103 0.06 6.00 11.20
N ILE A 104 1.31 5.71 10.83
CA ILE A 104 2.17 6.61 10.05
C ILE A 104 2.75 5.82 8.88
N PHE A 105 2.52 6.30 7.66
CA PHE A 105 3.12 5.77 6.43
C PHE A 105 3.99 6.84 5.82
N GLN A 106 5.29 6.60 5.73
CA GLN A 106 6.27 7.53 5.19
C GLN A 106 6.70 7.09 3.80
N PHE A 107 6.50 7.98 2.84
CA PHE A 107 6.83 7.78 1.44
C PHE A 107 8.05 8.63 1.09
N LYS A 108 9.07 8.03 0.49
CA LYS A 108 10.24 8.72 -0.04
C LYS A 108 10.04 9.00 -1.52
N ILE A 109 10.18 10.26 -1.92
CA ILE A 109 10.08 10.67 -3.32
C ILE A 109 11.45 10.47 -3.98
N LEU A 110 11.50 9.63 -5.01
CA LEU A 110 12.73 9.31 -5.75
C LEU A 110 12.87 10.26 -6.95
N ASP A 111 11.77 10.45 -7.68
CA ASP A 111 11.64 11.42 -8.77
C ASP A 111 10.16 11.77 -8.98
N HIS A 112 9.84 12.46 -10.08
CA HIS A 112 8.50 12.98 -10.34
C HIS A 112 7.46 11.90 -10.71
N TYR A 113 7.89 10.65 -10.92
CA TYR A 113 7.04 9.48 -11.14
C TYR A 113 7.24 8.38 -10.10
N ASN A 114 8.41 8.31 -9.47
CA ASN A 114 8.79 7.18 -8.62
C ASN A 114 8.85 7.57 -7.15
N TRP A 115 8.34 6.67 -6.32
CA TRP A 115 8.39 6.76 -4.87
C TRP A 115 8.63 5.38 -4.26
N GLU A 116 9.04 5.34 -3.00
CA GLU A 116 9.07 4.10 -2.22
C GLU A 116 8.43 4.31 -0.85
N LEU A 117 7.80 3.28 -0.30
CA LEU A 117 7.42 3.29 1.10
C LEU A 117 8.67 3.06 1.95
N TYR A 118 9.03 4.06 2.74
CA TYR A 118 10.28 4.11 3.47
C TYR A 118 10.14 3.69 4.93
N ALA A 119 9.06 4.09 5.59
CA ALA A 119 8.76 3.67 6.96
C ALA A 119 7.26 3.43 7.16
N PHE A 120 6.95 2.56 8.13
CA PHE A 120 5.60 2.27 8.57
C PHE A 120 5.58 2.13 10.09
N GLU A 121 4.70 2.87 10.74
CA GLU A 121 4.51 2.81 12.19
C GLU A 121 3.03 2.60 12.56
N MET A 122 2.82 1.90 13.68
CA MET A 122 1.54 1.79 14.34
C MET A 122 1.74 1.98 15.84
N ASN A 123 1.01 2.91 16.45
CA ASN A 123 1.12 3.28 17.87
C ASN A 123 2.57 3.54 18.30
N ASN A 124 3.30 4.33 17.49
CA ASN A 124 4.71 4.69 17.68
C ASN A 124 5.68 3.49 17.69
N LYS A 125 5.27 2.36 17.13
CA LYS A 125 6.12 1.20 16.93
C LYS A 125 6.36 1.01 15.44
N ALA A 126 7.63 0.96 15.05
CA ALA A 126 8.03 0.68 13.68
C ALA A 126 7.73 -0.78 13.28
N TYR A 127 7.28 -0.96 12.04
CA TYR A 127 7.02 -2.23 11.40
C TYR A 127 7.72 -2.29 10.03
N THR A 128 7.82 -3.48 9.47
CA THR A 128 8.41 -3.67 8.13
C THR A 128 7.49 -3.09 7.06
N THR A 129 8.06 -2.34 6.12
CA THR A 129 7.35 -1.75 4.96
C THR A 129 6.70 -2.80 4.08
N ASP A 130 7.30 -3.98 3.99
CA ASP A 130 6.83 -5.18 3.29
C ASP A 130 5.37 -5.57 3.64
N ARG A 131 4.90 -5.27 4.85
CA ARG A 131 3.54 -5.58 5.30
C ARG A 131 2.59 -4.39 5.27
N ALA A 132 3.08 -3.21 4.95
CA ALA A 132 2.32 -1.97 5.08
C ALA A 132 1.23 -1.84 4.01
N SER A 133 1.53 -2.20 2.75
CA SER A 133 0.54 -2.21 1.67
C SER A 133 -0.61 -3.18 1.97
N TYR A 134 -0.27 -4.40 2.39
CA TYR A 134 -1.25 -5.40 2.86
C TYR A 134 -2.07 -4.88 4.04
N ARG A 135 -1.42 -4.22 5.02
CA ARG A 135 -2.10 -3.65 6.18
C ARG A 135 -3.08 -2.54 5.80
N LEU A 136 -2.66 -1.59 4.96
CA LEU A 136 -3.52 -0.53 4.42
C LEU A 136 -4.73 -1.13 3.70
N TYR A 137 -4.50 -2.09 2.81
CA TYR A 137 -5.58 -2.76 2.10
C TYR A 137 -6.53 -3.51 3.04
N SER A 138 -6.02 -4.23 4.04
CA SER A 138 -6.86 -4.91 5.03
C SER A 138 -7.73 -3.93 5.83
N LEU A 139 -7.19 -2.76 6.20
CA LEU A 139 -7.95 -1.71 6.90
C LEU A 139 -9.05 -1.14 6.00
N TYR A 140 -8.74 -0.90 4.73
CA TYR A 140 -9.71 -0.49 3.71
C TYR A 140 -10.86 -1.50 3.56
N THR A 141 -10.55 -2.78 3.34
CA THR A 141 -11.58 -3.80 3.10
C THR A 141 -12.41 -4.14 4.33
N ASN A 142 -11.81 -4.17 5.52
CA ASN A 142 -12.55 -4.49 6.75
C ASN A 142 -13.58 -3.41 7.08
N HIS A 143 -13.25 -2.14 6.85
CA HIS A 143 -14.19 -1.04 7.00
C HIS A 143 -15.34 -1.09 5.97
N ILE A 144 -15.08 -1.54 4.75
CA ILE A 144 -16.14 -1.77 3.74
C ILE A 144 -17.09 -2.88 4.19
N VAL A 145 -16.57 -3.96 4.81
CA VAL A 145 -17.43 -5.04 5.32
C VAL A 145 -18.29 -4.55 6.49
N GLU A 146 -17.73 -3.79 7.44
CA GLU A 146 -18.47 -3.24 8.58
C GLU A 146 -19.55 -2.22 8.17
N THR A 147 -19.25 -1.35 7.20
CA THR A 147 -20.25 -0.40 6.68
C THR A 147 -21.40 -1.08 5.95
N ASN A 148 -21.12 -2.17 5.22
CA ASN A 148 -22.15 -2.96 4.53
C ASN A 148 -22.96 -3.88 5.46
N THR A 149 -22.42 -4.29 6.62
CA THR A 149 -23.19 -5.05 7.62
C THR A 149 -24.02 -4.14 8.52
N ALA A 150 -23.61 -2.89 8.75
CA ALA A 150 -24.39 -1.90 9.51
C ALA A 150 -25.58 -1.30 8.74
N THR A 151 -25.65 -1.52 7.42
CA THR A 151 -26.69 -0.99 6.52
C THR A 151 -27.73 -2.03 6.07
N ASN A 152 -27.61 -3.28 6.54
CA ASN A 152 -28.60 -4.36 6.34
C ASN A 152 -29.26 -4.76 7.66
#